data_AF-A0A397W8T5-F1
#
_entry.id   AF-A0A397W8T5-F1
#
_cell.length_a   1.000
_cell.length_b   1.000
_cell.length_c   1.000
_cell.angle_alpha   90.00
_cell.angle_beta   90.00
_cell.angle_gamma   90.00
#
_symmetry.space_group_name_H-M   'P 1'
#
loop_
_entity.id
_entity.type
_entity.pdbx_description
1 polymer ?
#
loop_
_entity_poly.entity_id
_entity_poly.type
_entity_poly.pdbx_seq_one_letter_code
_entity_poly.pdbx_strand_id
1 'polypeptide(L)'
;MSTDLVHCPLCPRKAFKNQRGYHKHQKDIHTPKINNKNSNDESVNNCFRCYLCPNKTYKNQQGLSRHESIVHYNYNILPKHITPLPQEALDEFKNILIYTIQKQLKNHIKNVGLQSVKFPCLESLFVGVFGNYLTRYSPSRKWYQCIFKGENAVELVGQILERTNWSVQSYLYGQQTNVILFSSNSAINELKKNKKQKPIELRIEWEQCMIKDATNQISIAGYITMHFFIEQIYFG
;
A
#
# COMPACT_ATOMS: atom_id res chain seq x y z
N MET A 1 48.16 -43.18 8.68
CA MET A 1 46.69 -43.28 8.85
C MET A 1 46.07 -43.19 7.48
N SER A 2 45.53 -44.30 6.96
CA SER A 2 44.88 -44.35 5.65
C SER A 2 43.58 -43.54 5.70
N THR A 3 43.44 -42.50 4.88
CA THR A 3 42.17 -41.77 4.77
C THR A 3 41.28 -42.50 3.79
N ASP A 4 40.32 -43.27 4.32
CA ASP A 4 39.34 -43.98 3.50
C ASP A 4 38.54 -42.99 2.65
N LEU A 5 38.67 -43.14 1.33
CA LEU A 5 37.97 -42.34 0.34
C LEU A 5 36.58 -42.92 0.10
N VAL A 6 35.55 -42.07 0.17
CA VAL A 6 34.16 -42.46 -0.12
C VAL A 6 33.94 -42.46 -1.62
N HIS A 7 33.53 -43.58 -2.20
CA HIS A 7 33.35 -43.73 -3.65
C HIS A 7 31.87 -43.63 -4.03
N CYS A 8 31.57 -43.02 -5.18
CA CYS A 8 30.20 -43.01 -5.70
C CYS A 8 29.92 -44.27 -6.51
N PRO A 9 28.90 -45.07 -6.14
CA PRO A 9 28.57 -46.32 -6.86
C PRO A 9 28.01 -46.05 -8.27
N LEU A 10 27.54 -44.83 -8.54
CA LEU A 10 26.96 -44.41 -9.82
C LEU A 10 27.96 -43.69 -10.74
N CYS A 11 29.14 -43.33 -10.23
CA CYS A 11 30.19 -42.64 -10.99
C CYS A 11 31.54 -43.36 -10.81
N PRO A 12 31.95 -44.23 -11.75
CA PRO A 12 33.09 -45.16 -11.58
C PRO A 12 34.45 -44.50 -11.30
N ARG A 13 34.59 -43.18 -11.46
CA ARG A 13 35.86 -42.44 -11.28
C ARG A 13 35.77 -41.30 -10.26
N LYS A 14 34.74 -41.26 -9.41
CA LYS A 14 34.55 -40.20 -8.40
C LYS A 14 34.75 -40.74 -6.98
N ALA A 15 35.82 -40.28 -6.35
CA ALA A 15 36.13 -40.54 -4.94
C ALA A 15 36.18 -39.21 -4.15
N PHE A 16 35.72 -39.24 -2.91
CA PHE A 16 35.57 -38.08 -2.04
C PHE A 16 36.36 -38.26 -0.75
N LYS A 17 36.98 -37.18 -0.28
CA LYS A 17 37.78 -37.18 0.96
C LYS A 17 36.95 -37.33 2.24
N ASN A 18 35.62 -37.15 2.15
CA ASN A 18 34.70 -37.28 3.28
C ASN A 18 33.25 -37.46 2.80
N GLN A 19 32.38 -37.94 3.70
CA GLN A 19 30.96 -38.16 3.46
C GLN A 19 30.20 -36.89 3.06
N ARG A 20 30.64 -35.71 3.54
CA ARG A 20 30.00 -34.43 3.23
C ARG A 20 30.17 -34.06 1.75
N GLY A 21 31.36 -34.26 1.19
CA GLY A 21 31.62 -34.07 -0.24
C GLY A 21 30.83 -35.04 -1.11
N TYR A 22 30.73 -36.30 -0.67
CA TYR A 22 29.92 -37.31 -1.32
C TYR A 22 28.42 -36.95 -1.35
N HIS A 23 27.82 -36.56 -0.22
CA HIS A 23 26.41 -36.17 -0.17
C HIS A 23 26.09 -34.95 -1.05
N LYS A 24 26.99 -33.96 -1.11
CA LYS A 24 26.82 -32.81 -2.01
C LYS A 24 26.83 -33.25 -3.48
N HIS A 25 27.77 -34.13 -3.85
CA HIS A 25 27.83 -34.69 -5.20
C HIS A 25 26.57 -35.50 -5.56
N GLN A 26 26.08 -36.34 -4.65
CA GLN A 26 24.81 -37.05 -4.87
C GLN A 26 23.64 -36.07 -5.07
N LYS A 27 23.61 -34.97 -4.29
CA LYS A 27 22.58 -33.93 -4.42
C LYS A 27 22.62 -33.20 -5.76
N ASP A 28 23.81 -32.89 -6.24
CA ASP A 28 23.99 -32.04 -7.43
C ASP A 28 23.95 -32.84 -8.75
N ILE A 29 24.40 -34.11 -8.74
CA ILE A 29 24.60 -34.92 -9.96
C ILE A 29 23.58 -36.05 -10.09
N HIS A 30 23.17 -36.68 -8.98
CA HIS A 30 22.30 -37.86 -9.01
C HIS A 30 20.89 -37.60 -8.49
N THR A 31 20.63 -36.42 -7.92
CA THR A 31 19.26 -36.06 -7.55
C THR A 31 18.58 -35.49 -8.78
N PRO A 32 17.51 -36.12 -9.30
CA PRO A 32 16.82 -35.61 -10.46
C PRO A 32 16.31 -34.19 -10.16
N LYS A 33 16.70 -33.20 -10.97
CA LYS A 33 15.96 -31.93 -11.01
C LYS A 33 14.64 -32.23 -11.70
N ILE A 34 13.63 -32.57 -10.89
CA ILE A 34 12.30 -32.89 -11.40
C ILE A 34 11.71 -31.63 -12.03
N ASN A 35 11.81 -31.57 -13.36
CA ASN A 35 10.93 -30.78 -14.21
C ASN A 35 9.62 -31.55 -14.35
N ASN A 36 8.62 -31.11 -13.58
CA ASN A 36 7.19 -31.17 -13.84
C ASN A 36 6.46 -32.51 -14.07
N LYS A 37 5.28 -32.57 -13.44
CA LYS A 37 4.08 -33.39 -13.69
C LYS A 37 4.01 -34.80 -13.04
N ASN A 38 3.09 -34.83 -12.07
CA ASN A 38 2.19 -35.91 -11.63
C ASN A 38 2.46 -36.57 -10.26
N SER A 39 1.33 -36.68 -9.54
CA SER A 39 1.00 -37.44 -8.32
C SER A 39 1.49 -36.94 -6.95
N ASN A 40 0.52 -36.32 -6.25
CA ASN A 40 0.10 -36.56 -4.86
C ASN A 40 1.16 -36.55 -3.75
N ASP A 41 1.46 -35.34 -3.27
CA ASP A 41 1.87 -35.13 -1.88
C ASP A 41 1.27 -33.79 -1.41
N GLU A 42 0.23 -33.85 -0.58
CA GLU A 42 -0.46 -32.70 0.00
C GLU A 42 0.39 -32.07 1.12
N SER A 43 1.51 -31.45 0.74
CA SER A 43 2.01 -30.30 1.47
C SER A 43 1.74 -29.07 0.61
N VAL A 44 0.66 -28.35 0.93
CA VAL A 44 0.29 -27.09 0.27
C VAL A 44 1.43 -26.10 0.51
N ASN A 45 2.41 -26.10 -0.38
CA ASN A 45 3.48 -25.12 -0.37
C ASN A 45 2.87 -23.81 -0.85
N ASN A 46 2.21 -23.10 0.08
CA ASN A 46 1.49 -21.85 -0.11
C ASN A 46 2.46 -20.75 -0.56
N CYS A 47 2.85 -20.79 -1.83
CA CYS A 47 3.66 -19.77 -2.47
C CYS A 47 2.77 -18.63 -2.93
N PHE A 48 3.16 -17.40 -2.62
CA PHE A 48 2.46 -16.18 -2.98
C PHE A 48 2.94 -15.71 -4.36
N ARG A 49 2.03 -15.65 -5.33
CA ARG A 49 2.35 -15.27 -6.72
C ARG A 49 2.08 -13.78 -6.97
N CYS A 50 2.96 -13.13 -7.72
CA CYS A 50 2.66 -11.79 -8.23
C CYS A 50 1.75 -11.90 -9.46
N TYR A 51 0.58 -11.24 -9.40
CA TYR A 51 -0.35 -11.22 -10.53
C TYR A 51 0.17 -10.42 -11.73
N LEU A 52 1.10 -9.48 -11.50
CA LEU A 52 1.71 -8.64 -12.54
C LEU A 52 2.95 -9.27 -13.17
N CYS A 53 3.59 -10.21 -12.47
CA CYS A 53 4.78 -10.93 -12.92
C CYS A 53 4.50 -12.43 -13.01
N PRO A 54 4.16 -12.98 -14.19
CA PRO A 54 3.70 -14.37 -14.35
C PRO A 54 4.61 -15.43 -13.72
N ASN A 55 5.93 -15.20 -13.72
CA ASN A 55 6.94 -16.17 -13.28
C ASN A 55 7.56 -15.84 -11.91
N LYS A 56 6.93 -14.96 -11.11
CA LYS A 56 7.44 -14.58 -9.79
C LYS A 56 6.55 -15.10 -8.67
N THR A 57 7.14 -15.96 -7.83
CA THR A 57 6.53 -16.52 -6.63
C THR A 57 7.42 -16.28 -5.42
N TYR A 58 6.80 -16.19 -4.24
CA TYR A 58 7.45 -15.82 -2.99
C TYR A 58 7.02 -16.77 -1.89
N LYS A 59 7.93 -17.03 -0.95
CA LYS A 59 7.68 -17.94 0.19
C LYS A 59 6.64 -17.41 1.17
N ASN A 60 6.42 -16.09 1.20
CA ASN A 60 5.48 -15.44 2.11
C ASN A 60 4.94 -14.14 1.52
N GLN A 61 3.84 -13.65 2.09
CA GLN A 61 3.17 -12.42 1.68
C GLN A 61 4.08 -11.19 1.77
N GLN A 62 4.99 -11.13 2.75
CA GLN A 62 5.95 -10.04 2.91
C GLN A 62 6.92 -9.95 1.72
N GLY A 63 7.39 -11.10 1.22
CA GLY A 63 8.26 -11.17 0.03
C GLY A 63 7.57 -10.67 -1.22
N LEU A 64 6.31 -11.09 -1.44
CA LEU A 64 5.48 -10.60 -2.54
C LEU A 64 5.24 -9.08 -2.42
N SER A 65 4.87 -8.63 -1.23
CA SER A 65 4.65 -7.22 -0.90
C SER A 65 5.88 -6.36 -1.13
N ARG A 66 7.08 -6.85 -0.81
CA ARG A 66 8.35 -6.14 -1.06
C ARG A 66 8.64 -6.07 -2.56
N HIS A 67 8.40 -7.16 -3.28
CA HIS A 67 8.53 -7.17 -4.73
C HIS A 67 7.60 -6.14 -5.39
N GLU A 68 6.32 -6.09 -5.02
CA GLU A 68 5.38 -5.09 -5.55
C GLU A 68 5.80 -3.66 -5.21
N SER A 69 6.35 -3.43 -4.01
CA SER A 69 6.86 -2.11 -3.61
C SER A 69 8.08 -1.65 -4.41
N ILE A 70 8.89 -2.57 -4.93
CA ILE A 70 10.12 -2.24 -5.66
C ILE A 70 9.88 -2.23 -7.17
N VAL A 71 9.29 -3.31 -7.69
CA VAL A 71 9.14 -3.54 -9.13
C VAL A 71 7.88 -2.87 -9.68
N HIS A 72 6.85 -2.71 -8.85
CA HIS A 72 5.55 -2.15 -9.24
C HIS A 72 5.24 -0.88 -8.45
N TYR A 73 6.26 -0.08 -8.14
CA TYR A 73 6.12 1.12 -7.30
C TYR A 73 5.18 2.18 -7.91
N ASN A 74 5.14 2.27 -9.25
CA ASN A 74 4.27 3.16 -10.02
C ASN A 74 3.03 2.47 -10.63
N TYR A 75 2.76 1.21 -10.26
CA TYR A 75 1.58 0.53 -10.79
C TYR A 75 0.32 1.17 -10.23
N ASN A 76 -0.56 1.68 -11.09
CA ASN A 76 -1.77 2.40 -10.72
C ASN A 76 -2.99 2.00 -11.56
N ILE A 77 -2.92 0.86 -12.26
CA ILE A 77 -4.01 0.39 -13.12
C ILE A 77 -5.10 -0.25 -12.26
N LEU A 78 -6.33 0.24 -12.44
CA LEU A 78 -7.51 -0.26 -11.74
C LEU A 78 -7.82 -1.72 -12.06
N PRO A 79 -8.30 -2.50 -11.08
CA PRO A 79 -8.80 -3.83 -11.34
C PRO A 79 -10.10 -3.82 -12.15
N LYS A 80 -10.21 -4.75 -13.11
CA LYS A 80 -11.39 -4.88 -13.98
C LYS A 80 -12.66 -5.40 -13.29
N HIS A 81 -12.57 -5.86 -12.03
CA HIS A 81 -13.69 -6.48 -11.32
C HIS A 81 -14.58 -5.49 -10.57
N ILE A 82 -14.26 -4.19 -10.61
CA ILE A 82 -15.00 -3.17 -9.86
C ILE A 82 -16.20 -2.72 -10.69
N THR A 83 -17.39 -2.99 -10.16
CA THR A 83 -18.65 -2.54 -10.76
C THR A 83 -18.86 -1.05 -10.48
N PRO A 84 -19.26 -0.25 -11.49
CA PRO A 84 -19.68 1.13 -11.28
C PRO A 84 -20.84 1.22 -10.28
N LEU A 85 -20.84 2.27 -9.47
CA LEU A 85 -21.95 2.59 -8.57
C LEU A 85 -22.83 3.71 -9.15
N PRO A 86 -24.11 3.81 -8.72
CA PRO A 86 -24.95 4.96 -9.03
C PRO A 86 -24.32 6.27 -8.58
N GLN A 87 -24.58 7.36 -9.30
CA GLN A 87 -23.99 8.67 -9.02
C GLN A 87 -24.38 9.18 -7.63
N GLU A 88 -25.61 8.90 -7.20
CA GLU A 88 -26.15 9.31 -5.90
C GLU A 88 -25.33 8.74 -4.74
N ALA A 89 -24.89 7.48 -4.86
CA ALA A 89 -24.04 6.83 -3.86
C ALA A 89 -22.64 7.47 -3.81
N LEU A 90 -22.10 7.89 -4.96
CA LEU A 90 -20.83 8.61 -5.03
C LEU A 90 -20.93 10.00 -4.41
N ASP A 91 -22.03 10.70 -4.64
CA ASP A 91 -22.25 12.06 -4.13
C ASP A 91 -22.49 12.06 -2.61
N GLU A 92 -23.24 11.09 -2.08
CA GLU A 92 -23.35 10.88 -0.64
C GLU A 92 -21.98 10.58 -0.02
N PHE A 93 -21.17 9.75 -0.67
CA PHE A 93 -19.82 9.45 -0.21
C PHE A 93 -18.89 10.67 -0.25
N LYS A 94 -18.93 11.50 -1.30
CA LYS A 94 -18.21 12.79 -1.34
C LYS A 94 -18.60 13.69 -0.16
N ASN A 95 -19.90 13.76 0.17
CA ASN A 95 -20.36 14.52 1.34
C ASN A 95 -19.82 13.96 2.66
N ILE A 96 -19.76 12.63 2.81
CA ILE A 96 -19.14 11.98 3.99
C ILE A 96 -17.66 12.35 4.10
N LEU A 97 -16.91 12.35 2.98
CA LEU A 97 -15.51 12.75 2.95
C LEU A 97 -15.33 14.20 3.41
N ILE A 98 -16.10 15.13 2.82
CA ILE A 98 -16.06 16.56 3.16
C ILE A 98 -16.36 16.75 4.65
N TYR A 99 -17.46 16.17 5.14
CA TYR A 99 -17.85 16.26 6.55
C TYR A 99 -16.75 15.73 7.48
N THR A 100 -16.15 14.59 7.12
CA THR A 100 -15.09 13.96 7.92
C THR A 100 -13.83 14.81 7.99
N ILE A 101 -13.44 15.43 6.86
CA ILE A 101 -12.30 16.36 6.79
C ILE A 101 -12.60 17.61 7.62
N GLN A 102 -13.74 18.27 7.37
CA GLN A 102 -14.15 19.48 8.08
C GLN A 102 -14.25 19.28 9.58
N LYS A 103 -14.72 18.11 10.04
CA LYS A 103 -14.76 17.77 11.48
C LYS A 103 -13.38 17.79 12.15
N GLN A 104 -12.29 17.64 11.39
CA GLN A 104 -10.92 17.78 11.90
C GLN A 104 -10.42 19.23 11.91
N LEU A 105 -11.06 20.15 11.19
CA LEU A 105 -10.65 21.56 11.06
C LEU A 105 -11.00 22.40 12.29
N LYS A 106 -10.89 21.83 13.50
CA LYS A 106 -11.26 22.45 14.77
C LYS A 106 -10.43 23.71 15.07
N ASN A 107 -11.09 24.73 15.60
CA ASN A 107 -10.44 25.98 16.02
C ASN A 107 -9.69 25.84 17.36
N HIS A 108 -8.56 25.14 17.34
CA HIS A 108 -7.70 25.07 18.51
C HIS A 108 -6.24 24.85 18.09
N ILE A 109 -5.32 25.64 18.63
CA ILE A 109 -3.92 25.70 18.19
C ILE A 109 -3.19 24.36 18.28
N LYS A 110 -3.57 23.49 19.24
CA LYS A 110 -3.01 22.12 19.37
C LYS A 110 -3.40 21.18 18.22
N ASN A 111 -4.34 21.57 17.36
CA ASN A 111 -4.82 20.78 16.23
C ASN A 111 -4.17 21.20 14.90
N VAL A 112 -3.26 22.19 14.93
CA VAL A 112 -2.42 22.55 13.78
C VAL A 112 -1.44 21.41 13.49
N GLY A 113 -1.17 21.18 12.20
CA GLY A 113 -0.24 20.16 11.74
C GLY A 113 -0.92 18.93 11.13
N LEU A 114 -0.23 17.79 11.18
CA LEU A 114 -0.68 16.57 10.51
C LEU A 114 -1.92 15.98 11.20
N GLN A 115 -2.98 15.81 10.42
CA GLN A 115 -4.17 15.06 10.79
C GLN A 115 -4.23 13.71 10.10
N SER A 116 -4.97 12.80 10.73
CA SER A 116 -5.23 11.45 10.22
C SER A 116 -6.65 11.05 10.59
N VAL A 117 -7.44 10.67 9.58
CA VAL A 117 -8.78 10.10 9.79
C VAL A 117 -8.87 8.76 9.09
N LYS A 118 -9.53 7.80 9.73
CA LYS A 118 -9.76 6.45 9.20
C LYS A 118 -11.19 6.04 9.48
N PHE A 119 -11.88 5.52 8.47
CA PHE A 119 -13.26 5.01 8.63
C PHE A 119 -13.58 3.90 7.61
N PRO A 120 -14.59 3.06 7.87
CA PRO A 120 -14.99 2.00 6.95
C PRO A 120 -15.43 2.56 5.59
N CYS A 121 -14.99 1.93 4.51
CA CYS A 121 -15.31 2.38 3.15
C CYS A 121 -15.27 1.20 2.16
N LEU A 122 -16.27 1.11 1.28
CA LEU A 122 -16.30 0.12 0.21
C LEU A 122 -15.25 0.44 -0.87
N GLU A 123 -14.64 -0.60 -1.43
CA GLU A 123 -13.66 -0.48 -2.53
C GLU A 123 -14.25 0.27 -3.72
N SER A 124 -15.50 -0.02 -4.07
CA SER A 124 -16.22 0.59 -5.20
C SER A 124 -16.53 2.07 -4.99
N LEU A 125 -16.79 2.52 -3.75
CA LEU A 125 -16.96 3.94 -3.44
C LEU A 125 -15.64 4.70 -3.61
N PHE A 126 -14.56 4.13 -3.05
CA PHE A 126 -13.23 4.72 -3.19
C PHE A 126 -12.82 4.81 -4.67
N VAL A 127 -12.94 3.72 -5.42
CA VAL A 127 -12.57 3.70 -6.85
C VAL A 127 -13.50 4.56 -7.69
N GLY A 128 -14.79 4.64 -7.36
CA GLY A 128 -15.73 5.52 -8.06
C GLY A 128 -15.37 7.00 -7.96
N VAL A 129 -14.85 7.44 -6.81
CA VAL A 129 -14.43 8.85 -6.62
C VAL A 129 -12.98 9.09 -7.05
N PHE A 130 -12.06 8.20 -6.70
CA PHE A 130 -10.62 8.44 -6.80
C PHE A 130 -9.89 7.60 -7.86
N GLY A 131 -10.58 6.68 -8.54
CA GLY A 131 -9.95 5.69 -9.42
C GLY A 131 -9.10 6.27 -10.55
N ASN A 132 -9.48 7.44 -11.08
CA ASN A 132 -8.73 8.14 -12.13
C ASN A 132 -7.51 8.92 -11.60
N TYR A 133 -7.33 8.97 -10.27
CA TYR A 133 -6.30 9.77 -9.59
C TYR A 133 -5.32 8.90 -8.82
N LEU A 134 -5.30 7.59 -9.09
CA LEU A 134 -4.40 6.66 -8.43
C LEU A 134 -2.94 6.99 -8.72
N THR A 135 -2.19 7.20 -7.65
CA THR A 135 -0.73 7.26 -7.71
C THR A 135 -0.13 5.87 -7.55
N ARG A 136 -0.82 4.97 -6.85
CA ARG A 136 -0.37 3.58 -6.66
C ARG A 136 -1.51 2.63 -6.34
N TYR A 137 -1.35 1.38 -6.75
CA TYR A 137 -2.19 0.24 -6.42
C TYR A 137 -1.31 -1.00 -6.16
N SER A 138 -1.65 -1.79 -5.16
CA SER A 138 -0.97 -3.04 -4.79
C SER A 138 -1.99 -4.18 -4.81
N PRO A 139 -2.00 -5.02 -5.88
CA PRO A 139 -2.92 -6.15 -5.98
C PRO A 139 -2.82 -7.12 -4.81
N SER A 140 -1.60 -7.46 -4.39
CA SER A 140 -1.40 -8.42 -3.30
C SER A 140 -1.91 -7.93 -1.94
N ARG A 141 -1.90 -6.62 -1.71
CA ARG A 141 -2.34 -6.02 -0.44
C ARG A 141 -3.78 -5.52 -0.49
N LYS A 142 -4.42 -5.52 -1.67
CA LYS A 142 -5.71 -4.84 -1.89
C LYS A 142 -5.66 -3.42 -1.31
N TRP A 143 -4.68 -2.66 -1.79
CA TRP A 143 -4.37 -1.32 -1.28
C TRP A 143 -4.23 -0.33 -2.43
N TYR A 144 -4.91 0.80 -2.32
CA TYR A 144 -4.88 1.91 -3.27
C TYR A 144 -4.33 3.16 -2.58
N GLN A 145 -3.75 4.05 -3.38
CA GLN A 145 -3.26 5.34 -2.92
C GLN A 145 -3.45 6.42 -3.98
N CYS A 146 -3.90 7.57 -3.49
CA CYS A 146 -3.87 8.85 -4.20
C CYS A 146 -3.06 9.85 -3.37
N ILE A 147 -2.23 10.65 -4.04
CA ILE A 147 -1.47 11.73 -3.42
C ILE A 147 -1.76 13.03 -4.18
N PHE A 148 -2.31 14.00 -3.47
CA PHE A 148 -2.57 15.35 -3.97
C PHE A 148 -1.60 16.32 -3.29
N LYS A 149 -0.78 17.02 -4.08
CA LYS A 149 0.22 17.97 -3.60
C LYS A 149 0.54 19.01 -4.67
N GLY A 150 1.02 20.17 -4.24
CA GLY A 150 1.35 21.28 -5.14
C GLY A 150 0.25 22.33 -5.17
N GLU A 151 0.56 23.46 -5.81
CA GLU A 151 -0.23 24.68 -5.77
C GLU A 151 -1.71 24.45 -6.11
N ASN A 152 -1.98 23.69 -7.17
CA ASN A 152 -3.35 23.43 -7.65
C ASN A 152 -4.06 22.24 -6.97
N ALA A 153 -3.45 21.64 -5.94
CA ALA A 153 -3.98 20.41 -5.35
C ALA A 153 -5.28 20.64 -4.59
N VAL A 154 -5.46 21.82 -3.99
CA VAL A 154 -6.68 22.14 -3.24
C VAL A 154 -7.87 22.28 -4.20
N GLU A 155 -7.68 22.97 -5.33
CA GLU A 155 -8.72 23.10 -6.36
C GLU A 155 -9.03 21.75 -6.99
N LEU A 156 -8.02 20.95 -7.33
CA LEU A 156 -8.24 19.63 -7.93
C LEU A 156 -9.08 18.72 -7.03
N VAL A 157 -8.77 18.67 -5.73
CA VAL A 157 -9.58 17.90 -4.77
C VAL A 157 -10.99 18.49 -4.66
N GLY A 158 -11.13 19.81 -4.71
CA GLY A 158 -12.43 20.47 -4.72
C GLY A 158 -13.27 20.13 -5.96
N GLN A 159 -12.64 19.95 -7.12
CA GLN A 159 -13.30 19.47 -8.34
C GLN A 159 -13.74 18.01 -8.20
N ILE A 160 -12.87 17.14 -7.67
CA ILE A 160 -13.19 15.71 -7.43
C ILE A 160 -14.36 15.56 -6.45
N LEU A 161 -14.39 16.37 -5.40
CA LEU A 161 -15.43 16.36 -4.37
C LEU A 161 -16.64 17.24 -4.72
N GLU A 162 -16.60 17.95 -5.85
CA GLU A 162 -17.63 18.89 -6.30
C GLU A 162 -17.99 19.94 -5.23
N ARG A 163 -16.99 20.41 -4.49
CA ARG A 163 -17.14 21.37 -3.39
C ARG A 163 -15.88 22.22 -3.27
N THR A 164 -15.99 23.52 -3.53
CA THR A 164 -14.84 24.44 -3.51
C THR A 164 -14.34 24.78 -2.10
N ASN A 165 -15.22 24.81 -1.10
CA ASN A 165 -14.90 25.14 0.29
C ASN A 165 -14.63 23.90 1.18
N TRP A 166 -14.35 22.75 0.57
CA TRP A 166 -14.09 21.49 1.30
C TRP A 166 -12.92 21.59 2.30
N SER A 167 -11.94 22.43 1.99
CA SER A 167 -10.68 22.57 2.71
C SER A 167 -10.69 23.61 3.83
N VAL A 168 -11.77 24.39 3.97
CA VAL A 168 -11.82 25.55 4.87
C VAL A 168 -12.95 25.40 5.87
N GLN A 169 -12.66 25.68 7.14
CA GLN A 169 -13.68 25.91 8.16
C GLN A 169 -13.50 27.32 8.76
N SER A 170 -14.55 28.14 8.62
CA SER A 170 -14.59 29.49 9.18
C SER A 170 -15.24 29.52 10.56
N TYR A 171 -14.75 30.43 11.40
CA TYR A 171 -15.21 30.65 12.77
C TYR A 171 -15.55 32.13 12.97
N LEU A 172 -16.16 32.44 14.12
CA LEU A 172 -16.41 33.82 14.52
C LEU A 172 -15.11 34.63 14.56
N TYR A 173 -15.23 35.94 14.36
CA TYR A 173 -14.11 36.89 14.41
C TYR A 173 -13.03 36.65 13.35
N GLY A 174 -13.42 36.21 12.14
CA GLY A 174 -12.50 36.14 10.99
C GLY A 174 -11.44 35.04 11.09
N GLN A 175 -11.63 34.05 11.97
CA GLN A 175 -10.68 32.95 12.14
C GLN A 175 -11.01 31.82 11.17
N GLN A 176 -10.00 31.21 10.56
CA GLN A 176 -10.16 30.07 9.66
C GLN A 176 -9.15 28.96 9.96
N THR A 177 -9.60 27.73 9.78
CA THR A 177 -8.75 26.53 9.81
C THR A 177 -8.79 25.87 8.43
N ASN A 178 -7.61 25.69 7.81
CA ASN A 178 -7.49 25.32 6.41
C ASN A 178 -6.65 24.05 6.23
N VAL A 179 -7.02 23.23 5.25
CA VAL A 179 -6.18 22.14 4.74
C VAL A 179 -5.08 22.72 3.85
N ILE A 180 -3.83 22.30 4.10
CA ILE A 180 -2.65 22.74 3.34
C ILE A 180 -2.09 21.58 2.52
N LEU A 181 -2.02 21.77 1.20
CA LEU A 181 -1.44 20.79 0.27
C LEU A 181 -0.19 21.31 -0.47
N PHE A 182 0.20 22.55 -0.16
CA PHE A 182 1.36 23.23 -0.73
C PHE A 182 1.86 24.32 0.21
N SER A 183 3.16 24.61 0.16
CA SER A 183 3.74 25.77 0.84
C SER A 183 4.71 26.46 -0.11
N SER A 184 4.48 27.74 -0.40
CA SER A 184 5.34 28.57 -1.25
C SER A 184 6.63 28.99 -0.56
N ASN A 185 6.74 28.82 0.77
CA ASN A 185 7.92 29.19 1.53
C ASN A 185 9.08 28.22 1.25
N SER A 186 10.06 28.70 0.48
CA SER A 186 11.26 27.96 0.08
C SER A 186 12.05 27.44 1.28
N ALA A 187 12.15 28.20 2.38
CA ALA A 187 12.86 27.78 3.58
C ALA A 187 12.18 26.59 4.30
N ILE A 188 10.84 26.53 4.30
CA ILE A 188 10.08 25.38 4.81
C ILE A 188 10.29 24.17 3.90
N ASN A 189 10.39 24.37 2.59
CA ASN A 189 10.65 23.29 1.63
C ASN A 189 12.10 22.78 1.70
N GLU A 190 13.08 23.64 2.01
CA GLU A 190 14.49 23.25 2.19
C GLU A 190 14.77 22.57 3.54
N LEU A 191 14.17 23.05 4.63
CA LEU A 191 14.25 22.39 5.95
C LEU A 191 13.65 20.96 5.92
N LYS A 192 12.68 20.69 5.04
CA LYS A 192 12.10 19.36 4.81
C LYS A 192 13.00 18.41 4.03
N LYS A 193 13.87 18.90 3.14
CA LYS A 193 14.84 18.04 2.43
C LYS A 193 15.87 17.42 3.40
N ASN A 194 16.14 18.10 4.51
CA ASN A 194 17.16 17.72 5.49
C ASN A 194 16.62 16.98 6.74
N LYS A 195 15.30 16.76 6.88
CA LYS A 195 14.69 16.01 7.99
C LYS A 195 13.68 14.98 7.49
N LYS A 196 13.47 13.87 8.23
CA LYS A 196 12.40 12.85 8.03
C LYS A 196 10.98 13.41 8.23
N GLN A 197 10.69 14.65 7.84
CA GLN A 197 9.36 15.25 7.96
C GLN A 197 8.44 14.71 6.87
N LYS A 198 7.17 14.51 7.22
CA LYS A 198 6.16 14.08 6.26
C LYS A 198 5.89 15.20 5.23
N PRO A 199 5.74 14.86 3.94
CA PRO A 199 5.44 15.84 2.90
C PRO A 199 4.11 16.55 3.17
N ILE A 200 4.01 17.83 2.81
CA ILE A 200 2.71 18.53 2.79
C ILE A 200 1.97 18.05 1.55
N GLU A 201 1.01 17.17 1.78
CA GLU A 201 0.17 16.53 0.77
C GLU A 201 -1.12 16.04 1.44
N LEU A 202 -2.15 15.80 0.63
CA LEU A 202 -3.30 14.99 1.01
C LEU A 202 -3.03 13.61 0.44
N ARG A 203 -2.83 12.66 1.34
CA ARG A 203 -2.69 11.25 1.01
C ARG A 203 -3.97 10.54 1.39
N ILE A 204 -4.60 9.90 0.40
CA ILE A 204 -5.80 9.10 0.59
C ILE A 204 -5.43 7.67 0.24
N GLU A 205 -5.67 6.76 1.17
CA GLU A 205 -5.40 5.34 1.00
C GLU A 205 -6.68 4.55 1.24
N TRP A 206 -6.91 3.53 0.43
CA TRP A 206 -7.89 2.50 0.73
C TRP A 206 -7.18 1.18 0.92
N GLU A 207 -7.59 0.40 1.91
CA GLU A 207 -7.04 -0.91 2.17
C GLU A 207 -8.10 -1.90 2.64
N GLN A 208 -7.96 -3.15 2.21
CA GLN A 208 -8.69 -4.27 2.81
C GLN A 208 -7.93 -4.76 4.04
N CYS A 209 -8.53 -4.60 5.22
CA CYS A 209 -8.03 -5.14 6.46
C CYS A 209 -8.60 -6.53 6.71
N MET A 210 -7.77 -7.42 7.27
CA MET A 210 -8.17 -8.73 7.76
C MET A 210 -7.84 -8.80 9.26
N ILE A 211 -8.82 -9.24 10.05
CA ILE A 211 -8.62 -9.58 11.46
C ILE A 211 -8.91 -11.06 11.60
N LYS A 212 -8.05 -11.76 12.34
CA LYS A 212 -8.25 -13.14 12.76
C LYS A 212 -8.42 -13.13 14.27
N ASP A 213 -9.52 -13.70 14.75
CA ASP A 213 -9.76 -13.78 16.19
C ASP A 213 -9.06 -15.00 16.81
N ALA A 214 -9.19 -15.14 18.13
CA ALA A 214 -8.60 -16.25 18.88
C ALA A 214 -9.17 -17.62 18.49
N THR A 215 -10.36 -17.66 17.87
CA THR A 215 -11.00 -18.90 17.39
C THR A 215 -10.66 -19.24 15.94
N ASN A 216 -9.75 -18.47 15.32
CA ASN A 216 -9.41 -18.51 13.91
C ASN A 216 -10.51 -18.05 12.94
N GLN A 217 -11.57 -17.39 13.42
CA GLN A 217 -12.55 -16.74 12.57
C GLN A 217 -11.91 -15.54 11.88
N ILE A 218 -12.18 -15.40 10.58
CA ILE A 218 -11.62 -14.33 9.74
C ILE A 218 -12.72 -13.30 9.47
N SER A 219 -12.41 -12.04 9.76
CA SER A 219 -13.24 -10.88 9.42
C SER A 219 -12.47 -9.98 8.48
N ILE A 220 -13.13 -9.52 7.40
CA ILE A 220 -12.53 -8.70 6.35
C ILE A 220 -13.37 -7.44 6.16
N ALA A 221 -12.72 -6.29 6.10
CA ALA A 221 -13.39 -5.00 5.86
C ALA A 221 -12.48 -4.01 5.12
N GLY A 222 -13.09 -3.16 4.29
CA GLY A 222 -12.41 -2.05 3.62
C GLY A 222 -12.38 -0.80 4.49
N TYR A 223 -11.25 -0.09 4.49
CA TYR A 223 -11.10 1.18 5.18
C TYR A 223 -10.46 2.21 4.27
N ILE A 224 -10.93 3.46 4.38
CA ILE A 224 -10.23 4.61 3.83
C ILE A 224 -9.48 5.33 4.96
N THR A 225 -8.27 5.78 4.66
CA THR A 225 -7.45 6.62 5.54
C THR A 225 -7.05 7.88 4.78
N MET A 226 -7.24 9.04 5.40
CA MET A 226 -6.80 10.33 4.86
C MET A 226 -5.79 10.98 5.80
N HIS A 227 -4.66 11.40 5.24
CA HIS A 227 -3.63 12.16 5.93
C HIS A 227 -3.47 13.51 5.25
N PHE A 228 -3.52 14.60 6.03
CA PHE A 228 -3.39 15.95 5.51
C PHE A 228 -2.88 16.91 6.59
N PHE A 229 -2.42 18.09 6.20
CA PHE A 229 -1.97 19.12 7.13
C PHE A 229 -3.03 20.19 7.31
N ILE A 230 -3.09 20.76 8.51
CA ILE A 230 -3.95 21.89 8.86
C ILE A 230 -3.10 23.09 9.30
N GLU A 231 -3.50 24.29 8.89
CA GLU A 231 -3.09 25.57 9.49
C GLU A 231 -4.29 26.39 9.99
N GLN A 232 -4.00 27.40 10.81
CA GLN A 232 -4.96 28.41 11.23
C GLN A 232 -4.54 29.78 10.71
N ILE A 233 -5.50 30.53 10.20
CA ILE A 233 -5.33 31.88 9.69
C ILE A 233 -6.26 32.82 10.46
N TYR A 234 -5.74 34.00 10.81
CA TYR A 234 -6.46 35.05 11.50
C TYR A 234 -6.49 36.29 10.61
N PHE A 235 -7.67 36.71 10.17
CA PHE A 235 -7.86 38.00 9.51
C PHE A 235 -8.21 39.03 10.60
N GLY A 236 -7.18 39.73 11.07
CA GLY A 236 -7.30 40.86 12.01
C GLY A 236 -7.61 42.17 11.32
#